data_AF-A0A7J3X5U0-F1
#
_entry.id   AF-A0A7J3X5U0-F1
#
_cell.length_a   1.000
_cell.length_b   1.000
_cell.length_c   1.000
_cell.angle_alpha   90.00
_cell.angle_beta   90.00
_cell.angle_gamma   90.00
#
_symmetry.space_group_name_H-M   'P 1'
#
loop_
_entity.id
_entity.type
_entity.pdbx_description
1 polymer ?
#
loop_
_entity_poly.entity_id
_entity_poly.type
_entity_poly.pdbx_seq_one_letter_code
_entity_poly.pdbx_strand_id
1 'polypeptide(L)' 'MKRLYVHLTTSLEDALERARRFPDPVVLAVDPLCLKKRGLRVFRGGRTVYLARRVPPECLKLLEQA' A
#
# COMPACT_ATOMS: atom_id res chain seq x y z
N MET A 1 -8.56 -9.05 -9.07
CA MET A 1 -8.20 -7.61 -8.94
C MET A 1 -8.99 -6.81 -9.97
N LYS A 2 -10.04 -6.05 -9.58
CA LYS A 2 -10.90 -5.28 -10.54
C LYS A 2 -10.52 -3.79 -10.67
N ARG A 3 -9.49 -3.33 -9.95
CA ARG A 3 -9.07 -1.91 -9.93
C ARG A 3 -7.82 -1.73 -10.78
N LEU A 4 -7.74 -0.59 -11.47
CA LEU A 4 -6.62 -0.22 -12.35
C LEU A 4 -5.34 0.18 -11.57
N TYR A 5 -5.48 0.51 -10.29
CA TYR A 5 -4.38 0.97 -9.43
C TYR A 5 -4.38 0.25 -8.08
N VAL A 6 -3.20 0.02 -7.54
CA VAL A 6 -2.96 -0.39 -6.15
C VAL A 6 -3.29 0.80 -5.26
N HIS A 7 -4.18 0.58 -4.29
CA HIS A 7 -4.58 1.60 -3.32
C HIS A 7 -3.73 1.43 -2.07
N LEU A 8 -3.09 2.51 -1.66
CA LEU A 8 -2.24 2.61 -0.48
C LEU A 8 -2.88 3.62 0.46
N THR A 9 -2.68 3.44 1.76
CA THR A 9 -3.12 4.39 2.79
C THR A 9 -1.94 4.74 3.68
N THR A 10 -1.92 5.97 4.19
CA THR A 10 -0.90 6.42 5.15
C THR A 10 -1.25 6.10 6.59
N SER A 11 -2.49 5.67 6.87
CA SER A 11 -2.92 5.31 8.22
C SER A 11 -2.99 3.79 8.37
N LEU A 12 -2.32 3.26 9.39
CA LEU A 12 -2.36 1.83 9.72
C LEU A 12 -3.78 1.39 10.11
N GLU A 13 -4.52 2.23 10.84
CA GLU A 13 -5.88 1.94 11.27
C GLU A 13 -6.83 1.77 10.08
N ASP A 14 -6.73 2.66 9.09
CA ASP A 14 -7.49 2.59 7.85
C ASP A 14 -7.11 1.33 7.03
N ALA A 15 -5.82 0.96 7.03
CA ALA A 15 -5.35 -0.25 6.40
C ALA A 15 -5.99 -1.49 7.06
N LEU A 16 -5.96 -1.56 8.40
CA LEU A 16 -6.52 -2.64 9.21
C LEU A 16 -8.04 -2.73 9.08
N GLU A 17 -8.77 -1.62 9.14
CA GLU A 17 -10.22 -1.61 8.98
C GLU A 17 -10.63 -2.18 7.62
N ARG A 18 -9.89 -1.82 6.57
CA ARG A 18 -10.11 -2.35 5.22
C ARG A 18 -9.71 -3.81 5.12
N ALA A 19 -8.63 -4.22 5.78
CA ALA A 19 -8.14 -5.59 5.85
C ALA A 19 -9.13 -6.53 6.53
N ARG A 20 -9.80 -6.10 7.61
CA ARG A 20 -10.80 -6.88 8.36
C ARG A 20 -11.94 -7.43 7.50
N ARG A 21 -12.16 -6.88 6.30
CA ARG A 21 -13.18 -7.34 5.35
C ARG A 21 -12.75 -8.58 4.55
N PHE A 22 -11.50 -9.02 4.71
CA PHE A 22 -10.91 -10.18 4.04
C PHE A 22 -10.59 -11.27 5.08
N PRO A 23 -10.71 -12.56 4.71
CA PRO A 23 -10.23 -13.65 5.56
C PRO A 23 -8.68 -13.62 5.61
N ASP A 24 -8.13 -13.65 6.82
CA ASP A 24 -6.67 -13.62 7.11
C ASP A 24 -5.89 -12.45 6.46
N PRO A 25 -6.11 -11.20 6.91
CA PRO A 25 -5.49 -10.05 6.28
C PRO A 25 -4.05 -9.82 6.70
N VAL A 26 -3.18 -9.61 5.71
CA VAL A 26 -1.80 -9.15 5.92
C VAL A 26 -1.68 -7.68 5.54
N VAL A 27 -1.14 -6.87 6.46
CA VAL A 27 -0.80 -5.47 6.18
C VAL A 27 0.69 -5.36 5.89
N LEU A 28 1.02 -4.85 4.70
CA LEU A 28 2.40 -4.64 4.26
C LEU A 28 2.70 -3.14 4.21
N ALA A 29 3.85 -2.74 4.74
CA ALA A 29 4.37 -1.40 4.56
C ALA A 29 5.03 -1.27 3.19
N VAL A 30 4.77 -0.17 2.49
CA VAL A 30 5.37 0.11 1.17
C VAL A 30 6.37 1.24 1.31
N ASP A 31 7.59 1.05 0.83
CA ASP A 31 8.63 2.06 0.85
C ASP A 31 8.47 3.04 -0.35
N PRO A 32 8.07 4.30 -0.11
CA PRO A 32 7.84 5.25 -1.20
C PRO A 32 9.13 5.73 -1.85
N LEU A 33 10.27 5.67 -1.14
CA LEU A 33 11.57 6.05 -1.69
C LEU A 33 12.06 4.99 -2.68
N CYS A 34 11.85 3.71 -2.36
CA CYS A 34 12.11 2.59 -3.26
C CYS A 34 11.30 2.71 -4.56
N LEU A 35 10.00 3.02 -4.45
CA LEU A 35 9.14 3.28 -5.61
C LEU A 35 9.67 4.45 -6.46
N LYS A 36 10.05 5.56 -5.81
CA LYS A 36 10.59 6.74 -6.49
C LYS A 36 11.91 6.45 -7.20
N LYS A 37 12.83 5.72 -6.56
CA LYS A 37 14.11 5.27 -7.16
C LYS A 37 13.90 4.40 -8.39
N ARG A 38 12.84 3.59 -8.40
CA ARG A 38 12.43 2.73 -9.53
C ARG A 38 11.69 3.49 -10.64
N GLY A 39 11.48 4.81 -10.51
CA GLY A 39 10.73 5.61 -11.47
C GLY A 39 9.22 5.35 -11.47
N LEU A 40 8.69 4.69 -10.43
CA LEU A 40 7.27 4.42 -10.30
C LEU A 40 6.56 5.65 -9.74
N ARG A 41 5.54 6.12 -10.44
CA ARG A 41 4.71 7.25 -10.02
C ARG A 41 3.68 6.79 -9.00
N VAL A 42 3.62 7.52 -7.90
CA VAL A 42 2.56 7.42 -6.89
C VAL A 42 1.68 8.67 -7.03
N PHE A 43 0.39 8.45 -7.24
CA PHE A 43 -0.60 9.50 -7.38
C PHE A 43 -1.35 9.69 -6.06
N ARG A 44 -1.68 10.92 -5.72
CA ARG A 44 -2.53 11.21 -4.56
C ARG A 44 -3.99 11.08 -4.97
N GLY A 45 -4.70 10.10 -4.41
CA GLY A 45 -6.12 9.86 -4.68
C GLY A 45 -7.06 10.53 -3.67
N GLY A 46 -6.55 10.92 -2.50
CA GLY A 46 -7.31 11.59 -1.45
C GLY A 46 -6.42 12.16 -0.35
N ARG A 47 -7.01 12.41 0.82
CA ARG A 47 -6.27 12.98 1.97
C ARG A 47 -5.22 12.02 2.51
N THR A 48 -5.62 10.76 2.70
CA THR A 48 -4.80 9.64 3.21
C THR A 48 -4.56 8.55 2.16
N VAL A 49 -5.23 8.62 1.00
CA VAL A 49 -5.20 7.59 -0.03
C VAL A 49 -4.23 7.95 -1.16
N TYR A 50 -3.38 6.99 -1.49
CA TYR A 50 -2.41 7.05 -2.58
C TYR A 50 -2.62 5.89 -3.55
N LEU A 51 -2.24 6.10 -4.81
CA LEU A 51 -2.47 5.17 -5.90
C LEU A 51 -1.14 4.89 -6.60
N ALA A 52 -0.81 3.62 -6.78
CA ALA A 52 0.35 3.20 -7.55
C ALA A 52 -0.08 2.24 -8.67
N ARG A 53 0.57 2.29 -9.84
CA ARG A 53 0.28 1.31 -10.92
C ARG A 53 0.70 -0.10 -10.51
N ARG A 54 1.85 -0.23 -9.85
CA ARG A 54 2.43 -1.48 -9.37
C ARG A 54 3.38 -1.19 -8.21
N VAL A 55 3.43 -2.11 -7.26
CA VAL A 55 4.44 -2.10 -6.18
C VAL A 55 5.30 -3.35 -6.38
N PRO A 56 6.62 -3.21 -6.61
CA PRO A 56 7.52 -4.35 -6.71
C PRO A 56 7.80 -4.92 -5.31
N PRO A 57 8.03 -6.24 -5.19
CA PRO A 57 8.13 -6.93 -3.90
C PRO A 57 9.32 -6.46 -3.06
N GLU A 58 10.39 -6.02 -3.69
CA GLU A 58 11.56 -5.41 -3.04
C GLU A 58 11.25 -4.12 -2.26
N CYS A 59 10.16 -3.42 -2.61
CA CYS A 59 9.73 -2.20 -1.92
C CYS A 59 8.68 -2.49 -0.83
N LEU A 60 8.35 -3.77 -0.59
CA LEU A 60 7.45 -4.20 0.48
C LEU A 60 8.28 -4.50 1.73
N LYS A 61 7.78 -4.03 2.86
CA LYS A 61 8.30 -4.33 4.20
C LYS A 61 7.19 -5.02 4.99
N LEU A 62 7.55 -6.12 5.65
CA LEU A 62 6.67 -6.75 6.62
C LEU A 62 6.55 -5.80 7.81
N LEU A 63 5.32 -5.48 8.19
CA LEU A 63 5.06 -4.93 9.51
C LEU A 63 5.11 -6.12 10.45
N GLU A 64 6.20 -6.27 11.22
CA GLU A 64 6.23 -7.26 12.28
C GLU A 64 5.08 -6.94 13.25
N GLN A 65 4.15 -7.89 13.39
CA GLN A 65 3.12 -7.83 14.40
C GLN A 65 3.79 -8.27 15.71
N ALA A 66 4.08 -7.31 16.58
CA ALA A 66 4.46 -7.56 17.97
C ALA A 66 3.26 -8.05 18.78
#